data_AF-A0A9W7F5T0-F1
#
_entry.id   AF-A0A9W7F5T0-F1
#
_cell.length_a   1.000
_cell.length_b   1.000
_cell.length_c   1.000
_cell.angle_alpha   90.00
_cell.angle_beta   90.00
_cell.angle_gamma   90.00
#
_symmetry.space_group_name_H-M   'P 1'
#
loop_
_entity.id
_entity.type
_entity.pdbx_description
1 polymer ?
#
loop_
_entity_poly.entity_id
_entity_poly.type
_entity_poly.pdbx_seq_one_letter_code
_entity_poly.pdbx_strand_id
1 'polypeptide(L)'
;MKRPSRPHVISKVLRLLPSSLPPPKSFKPPKALFLGEGDFSFTSTLHSNLLSHSVPTRWVCTSYEPAAAVLSKYKEKASSSLSYLREAEGCEVLHGVDAMNLDKCQPLEGEKFDLIIFMFPHSGTQRTHVNRELISRYFSTSLSLASPTCVVWVATTDCQPYNSWRIPESAKGHGYEEVKDWRWSLREEGLKGYEHVTTLGEEAYGGKGGAML
;
A
#
# COMPACT_ATOMS: atom_id res chain seq x y z
N MET A 1 -9.91 32.46 -8.38
CA MET A 1 -8.81 31.48 -8.49
C MET A 1 -9.39 30.08 -8.57
N LYS A 2 -9.09 29.30 -9.62
CA LYS A 2 -9.48 27.88 -9.64
C LYS A 2 -8.66 27.17 -8.57
N ARG A 3 -9.30 26.41 -7.67
CA ARG A 3 -8.58 25.50 -6.77
C ARG A 3 -7.66 24.63 -7.64
N PRO A 4 -6.39 24.43 -7.28
CA PRO A 4 -5.55 23.47 -7.98
C PRO A 4 -6.29 22.12 -7.98
N SER A 5 -6.33 21.46 -9.13
CA SER A 5 -6.91 20.12 -9.25
C SER A 5 -6.22 19.20 -8.25
N ARG A 6 -7.01 18.47 -7.44
CA ARG A 6 -6.45 17.46 -6.53
C ARG A 6 -5.59 16.48 -7.35
N PRO A 7 -4.40 16.09 -6.85
CA PRO A 7 -3.52 15.17 -7.54
C PRO A 7 -4.26 13.87 -7.79
N HIS A 8 -4.15 13.37 -9.01
CA HIS A 8 -4.68 12.06 -9.34
C HIS A 8 -3.79 11.01 -8.70
N VAL A 9 -4.37 10.21 -7.79
CA VAL A 9 -3.72 9.00 -7.28
C VAL A 9 -3.57 8.05 -8.46
N ILE A 10 -2.34 7.58 -8.68
CA ILE A 10 -2.01 6.59 -9.68
C ILE A 10 -1.54 5.31 -9.01
N SER A 11 -1.86 4.21 -9.66
CA SER A 11 -1.51 2.86 -9.23
C SER A 11 -0.53 2.27 -10.22
N LYS A 12 0.61 1.80 -9.71
CA LYS A 12 1.56 0.97 -10.45
C LYS A 12 1.35 -0.47 -10.04
N VAL A 13 0.79 -1.25 -10.95
CA VAL A 13 0.53 -2.68 -10.75
C VAL A 13 1.63 -3.47 -11.45
N LEU A 14 2.26 -4.39 -10.72
CA LEU A 14 3.50 -5.05 -11.09
C LEU A 14 3.37 -6.55 -10.81
N ARG A 15 3.99 -7.39 -11.63
CA ARG A 15 4.03 -8.86 -11.43
C ARG A 15 5.45 -9.40 -11.53
N LEU A 16 5.74 -10.50 -10.86
CA LEU A 16 7.04 -11.16 -10.91
C LEU A 16 7.25 -11.90 -12.26
N LEU A 17 8.50 -11.95 -12.73
CA LEU A 17 8.92 -12.72 -13.91
C LEU A 17 9.82 -13.91 -13.55
N PRO A 18 9.78 -15.01 -14.33
CA PRO A 18 8.80 -15.30 -15.37
C PRO A 18 7.47 -15.74 -14.75
N SER A 19 6.38 -15.04 -15.06
CA SER A 19 5.03 -15.52 -14.73
C SER A 19 4.37 -16.06 -15.99
N SER A 20 4.03 -17.34 -15.98
CA SER A 20 3.26 -17.99 -17.04
C SER A 20 1.77 -17.70 -16.95
N LEU A 21 1.31 -17.05 -15.87
CA LEU A 21 -0.10 -16.78 -15.61
C LEU A 21 -0.46 -15.34 -15.99
N PRO A 22 -1.64 -15.13 -16.61
CA PRO A 22 -2.10 -13.79 -16.93
C PRO A 22 -2.35 -13.00 -15.64
N PRO A 23 -2.17 -11.67 -15.66
CA PRO A 23 -2.49 -10.85 -14.50
C PRO A 23 -3.98 -11.03 -14.12
N PRO A 24 -4.31 -11.11 -12.82
CA PRO A 24 -5.69 -11.13 -12.37
C PRO A 24 -6.50 -9.98 -12.98
N LYS A 25 -7.68 -10.31 -13.52
CA LYS A 25 -8.56 -9.33 -14.17
C LYS A 25 -9.38 -8.49 -13.19
N SER A 26 -9.43 -8.88 -11.92
CA SER A 26 -10.17 -8.20 -10.85
C SER A 26 -9.45 -8.32 -9.51
N PHE A 27 -9.74 -7.39 -8.61
CA PHE A 27 -9.20 -7.39 -7.25
C PHE A 27 -9.98 -8.38 -6.38
N LYS A 28 -9.51 -9.62 -6.33
CA LYS A 28 -10.01 -10.65 -5.39
C LYS A 28 -8.85 -11.45 -4.79
N PRO A 29 -7.93 -10.80 -4.05
CA PRO A 29 -6.79 -11.51 -3.49
C PRO A 29 -7.25 -12.40 -2.32
N PRO A 30 -7.00 -13.73 -2.35
CA PRO A 30 -7.30 -14.58 -1.20
C PRO A 30 -6.35 -14.28 -0.03
N LYS A 31 -5.12 -13.81 -0.28
CA LYS A 31 -4.19 -13.37 0.76
C LYS A 31 -3.47 -12.08 0.37
N ALA A 32 -3.65 -11.01 1.15
CA ALA A 32 -3.14 -9.67 0.85
C ALA A 32 -2.33 -9.07 2.03
N LEU A 33 -1.27 -8.35 1.70
CA LEU A 33 -0.45 -7.58 2.63
C LEU A 33 -0.55 -6.10 2.29
N PHE A 34 -0.93 -5.26 3.25
CA PHE A 34 -0.99 -3.81 3.13
C PHE A 34 0.15 -3.20 3.93
N LEU A 35 1.03 -2.47 3.26
CA LEU A 35 2.23 -1.87 3.81
C LEU A 35 2.08 -0.34 3.93
N GLY A 36 2.58 0.19 5.03
CA GLY A 36 2.67 1.63 5.25
C GLY A 36 1.32 2.30 5.48
N GLU A 37 0.37 1.59 6.07
CA GLU A 37 -0.92 2.16 6.46
C GLU A 37 -0.72 3.28 7.48
N GLY A 38 -1.40 4.41 7.25
CA GLY A 38 -1.45 5.53 8.19
C GLY A 38 -2.56 5.30 9.23
N ASP A 39 -3.75 5.79 8.92
CA ASP A 39 -4.94 5.65 9.77
C ASP A 39 -5.75 4.37 9.51
N PHE A 40 -5.25 3.48 8.66
CA PHE A 40 -5.90 2.21 8.27
C PHE A 40 -7.27 2.35 7.59
N SER A 41 -7.69 3.58 7.26
CA SER A 41 -9.02 3.86 6.68
C SER A 41 -9.18 3.27 5.28
N PHE A 42 -8.07 3.13 4.54
CA PHE A 42 -8.05 2.52 3.23
C PHE A 42 -8.50 1.07 3.30
N THR A 43 -7.79 0.27 4.10
CA THR A 43 -8.06 -1.15 4.20
C THR A 43 -9.39 -1.43 4.90
N SER A 44 -9.76 -0.66 5.94
CA SER A 44 -11.06 -0.83 6.60
C SER A 44 -12.23 -0.59 5.66
N THR A 45 -12.17 0.49 4.86
CA THR A 45 -13.22 0.81 3.86
C THR A 45 -13.25 -0.21 2.73
N LEU A 46 -12.07 -0.63 2.25
CA LEU A 46 -11.97 -1.62 1.19
C LEU A 46 -12.54 -2.97 1.65
N HIS A 47 -12.20 -3.40 2.86
CA HIS A 47 -12.68 -4.63 3.47
C HIS A 47 -14.20 -4.60 3.66
N SER A 48 -14.74 -3.52 4.23
CA SER A 48 -16.18 -3.39 4.47
C SER A 48 -17.01 -3.38 3.18
N ASN A 49 -16.47 -2.85 2.10
CA ASN A 49 -17.17 -2.77 0.83
C ASN A 49 -17.09 -4.08 0.02
N LEU A 50 -15.94 -4.76 0.03
CA LEU A 50 -15.71 -5.97 -0.77
C LEU A 50 -16.31 -7.23 -0.14
N LEU A 51 -16.42 -7.32 1.19
CA LEU A 51 -16.95 -8.50 1.87
C LEU A 51 -18.47 -8.71 1.75
N SER A 52 -19.16 -7.90 0.94
CA SER A 52 -20.54 -8.20 0.58
C SER A 52 -20.66 -9.51 -0.24
N HIS A 53 -19.58 -10.00 -0.88
CA HIS A 53 -19.64 -11.14 -1.80
C HIS A 53 -18.37 -12.04 -1.78
N SER A 54 -18.21 -12.80 -0.69
CA SER A 54 -17.69 -14.18 -0.66
C SER A 54 -16.34 -14.52 -1.33
N VAL A 55 -15.24 -14.38 -0.57
CA VAL A 55 -14.07 -15.28 -0.55
C VAL A 55 -13.46 -15.21 0.86
N PRO A 56 -13.06 -16.31 1.52
CA PRO A 56 -12.21 -16.23 2.70
C PRO A 56 -10.92 -15.51 2.34
N THR A 57 -10.65 -14.38 3.00
CA THR A 57 -9.45 -13.60 2.73
C THR A 57 -8.58 -13.52 3.97
N ARG A 58 -7.26 -13.55 3.80
CA ARG A 58 -6.28 -13.24 4.87
C ARG A 58 -5.60 -11.93 4.54
N TRP A 59 -5.99 -10.86 5.23
CA TRP A 59 -5.49 -9.51 5.03
C TRP A 59 -4.62 -9.11 6.22
N VAL A 60 -3.33 -8.92 5.96
CA VAL A 60 -2.39 -8.43 6.96
C VAL A 60 -2.19 -6.94 6.70
N CYS A 61 -2.67 -6.11 7.63
CA CYS A 61 -2.67 -4.66 7.53
C CYS A 61 -1.55 -4.11 8.41
N THR A 62 -0.60 -3.38 7.83
CA THR A 62 0.62 -3.02 8.55
C THR A 62 0.92 -1.53 8.49
N SER A 63 1.44 -1.02 9.60
CA SER A 63 2.02 0.33 9.69
C SER A 63 3.48 0.22 10.08
N TYR A 64 4.28 1.18 9.61
CA TYR A 64 5.66 1.32 10.07
C TYR A 64 5.70 1.84 11.51
N GLU A 65 4.90 2.86 11.81
CA GLU A 65 4.86 3.47 13.14
C GLU A 65 4.33 2.48 14.19
N PRO A 66 4.82 2.51 15.44
CA PRO A 66 4.22 1.75 16.54
C PRO A 66 2.76 2.14 16.76
N ALA A 67 1.95 1.22 17.29
CA ALA A 67 0.51 1.42 17.51
C ALA A 67 0.18 2.74 18.26
N ALA A 68 0.95 3.07 19.30
CA ALA A 68 0.76 4.29 20.08
C ALA A 68 0.99 5.57 19.24
N ALA A 69 1.97 5.56 18.34
CA ALA A 69 2.25 6.68 17.46
C ALA A 69 1.15 6.85 16.40
N VAL A 70 0.67 5.74 15.82
CA VAL A 70 -0.48 5.74 14.90
C VAL A 70 -1.71 6.36 15.57
N LEU A 71 -2.09 5.88 16.76
CA LEU A 71 -3.25 6.38 17.49
C LEU A 71 -3.09 7.86 17.90
N SER A 72 -1.89 8.27 18.31
CA SER A 72 -1.62 9.67 18.66
C SER A 72 -1.77 10.61 17.46
N LYS A 73 -1.24 10.19 16.30
CA LYS A 73 -1.19 11.00 15.08
C LYS A 73 -2.55 11.13 14.40
N TYR A 74 -3.28 10.03 14.28
CA TYR A 74 -4.52 9.95 13.51
C TYR A 74 -5.79 9.93 14.38
N LYS A 75 -5.65 9.79 15.70
CA LYS A 75 -6.72 9.90 16.69
C LYS A 75 -7.91 9.00 16.33
N GLU A 76 -9.13 9.52 16.42
CA GLU A 76 -10.38 8.80 16.17
C GLU A 76 -10.43 8.07 14.82
N LYS A 77 -9.76 8.58 13.77
CA LYS A 77 -9.73 7.92 12.45
C LYS A 77 -8.99 6.58 12.49
N ALA A 78 -7.83 6.56 13.16
CA ALA A 78 -7.10 5.31 13.38
C ALA A 78 -7.82 4.41 14.38
N SER A 79 -8.33 4.97 15.49
CA SER A 79 -9.04 4.19 16.50
C SER A 79 -10.20 3.40 15.89
N SER A 80 -11.07 4.07 15.12
CA SER A 80 -12.22 3.43 14.47
C SER A 80 -11.82 2.37 13.43
N SER A 81 -10.87 2.69 12.55
CA SER A 81 -10.41 1.75 11.51
C SER A 81 -9.70 0.52 12.10
N LEU A 82 -8.87 0.73 13.13
CA LEU A 82 -8.16 -0.35 13.83
C LEU A 82 -9.12 -1.25 14.61
N SER A 83 -10.11 -0.69 15.31
CA SER A 83 -11.13 -1.50 15.99
C SER A 83 -11.88 -2.38 14.99
N TYR A 84 -12.34 -1.81 13.88
CA TYR A 84 -13.00 -2.57 12.81
C TYR A 84 -12.12 -3.71 12.28
N LEU A 85 -10.87 -3.42 11.89
CA LEU A 85 -9.97 -4.43 11.31
C LEU A 85 -9.57 -5.52 12.30
N ARG A 86 -9.52 -5.25 13.60
CA ARG A 86 -9.21 -6.26 14.63
C ARG A 86 -10.38 -7.20 14.90
N GLU A 87 -11.61 -6.73 14.71
CA GLU A 87 -12.83 -7.52 14.89
C GLU A 87 -13.25 -8.24 13.59
N ALA A 88 -12.77 -7.76 12.45
CA ALA A 88 -13.05 -8.32 11.14
C ALA A 88 -12.44 -9.72 10.95
N GLU A 89 -13.26 -10.68 10.51
CA GLU A 89 -12.79 -12.00 10.13
C GLU A 89 -11.80 -11.92 8.97
N GLY A 90 -10.68 -12.65 9.08
CA GLY A 90 -9.65 -12.68 8.05
C GLY A 90 -8.67 -11.51 8.08
N CYS A 91 -8.85 -10.53 8.97
CA CYS A 91 -7.92 -9.42 9.13
C CYS A 91 -6.94 -9.63 10.29
N GLU A 92 -5.70 -9.19 10.09
CA GLU A 92 -4.66 -9.12 11.10
C GLU A 92 -3.98 -7.76 11.02
N VAL A 93 -3.72 -7.12 12.16
CA VAL A 93 -3.08 -5.81 12.24
C VAL A 93 -1.70 -5.93 12.87
N LEU A 94 -0.67 -5.48 12.16
CA LEU A 94 0.70 -5.41 12.65
C LEU A 94 1.22 -3.96 12.65
N HIS A 95 2.11 -3.67 13.59
CA HIS A 95 2.77 -2.37 13.73
C HIS A 95 4.29 -2.56 13.77
N GLY A 96 5.07 -1.54 13.42
CA GLY A 96 6.53 -1.67 13.40
C GLY A 96 7.07 -2.44 12.19
N VAL A 97 6.30 -2.53 11.09
CA VAL A 97 6.71 -3.30 9.91
C VAL A 97 7.50 -2.40 8.96
N ASP A 98 8.80 -2.70 8.82
CA ASP A 98 9.69 -2.00 7.89
C ASP A 98 9.66 -2.65 6.50
N ALA A 99 9.13 -1.90 5.52
CA ALA A 99 9.06 -2.33 4.13
C ALA A 99 10.43 -2.54 3.47
N MET A 100 11.52 -2.03 4.04
CA MET A 100 12.90 -2.25 3.58
C MET A 100 13.55 -3.50 4.18
N ASN A 101 12.89 -4.18 5.13
CA ASN A 101 13.40 -5.36 5.85
C ASN A 101 12.30 -6.43 6.04
N LEU A 102 11.42 -6.60 5.05
CA LEU A 102 10.30 -7.56 5.11
C LEU A 102 10.77 -9.02 5.29
N ASP A 103 11.92 -9.36 4.72
CA ASP A 103 12.59 -10.66 4.83
C ASP A 103 13.06 -11.00 6.25
N LYS A 104 13.09 -10.01 7.17
CA LYS A 104 13.47 -10.17 8.57
C LYS A 104 12.29 -9.97 9.53
N CYS A 105 11.10 -9.71 9.00
CA CYS A 105 9.91 -9.47 9.80
C CYS A 105 9.38 -10.81 10.32
N GLN A 106 9.70 -11.16 11.57
CA GLN A 106 9.31 -12.46 12.16
C GLN A 106 7.81 -12.77 12.03
N PRO A 107 6.87 -11.82 12.25
CA PRO A 107 5.44 -12.10 12.05
C PRO A 107 5.04 -12.46 10.61
N LEU A 108 5.88 -12.12 9.62
CA LEU A 108 5.64 -12.42 8.20
C LEU A 108 6.52 -13.58 7.71
N GLU A 109 7.32 -14.20 8.58
CA GLU A 109 8.22 -15.28 8.20
C GLU A 109 7.44 -16.48 7.65
N GLY A 110 7.83 -16.96 6.47
CA GLY A 110 7.18 -18.08 5.79
C GLY A 110 5.85 -17.73 5.10
N GLU A 111 5.31 -16.52 5.29
CA GLU A 111 4.07 -16.10 4.64
C GLU A 111 4.29 -15.88 3.14
N LYS A 112 3.24 -16.18 2.35
CA LYS A 112 3.15 -15.88 0.92
C LYS A 112 1.85 -15.16 0.63
N PHE A 113 1.93 -14.07 -0.11
CA PHE A 113 0.79 -13.23 -0.46
C PHE A 113 0.58 -13.21 -1.98
N ASP A 114 -0.68 -13.17 -2.38
CA ASP A 114 -1.07 -13.02 -3.78
C ASP A 114 -1.16 -11.55 -4.19
N LEU A 115 -1.23 -10.67 -3.20
CA LEU A 115 -1.21 -9.24 -3.39
C LEU A 115 -0.41 -8.55 -2.27
N ILE A 116 0.53 -7.70 -2.66
CA ILE A 116 1.23 -6.80 -1.73
C ILE A 116 0.96 -5.36 -2.18
N ILE A 117 0.34 -4.57 -1.32
CA ILE A 117 0.01 -3.17 -1.58
C ILE A 117 0.92 -2.29 -0.73
N PHE A 118 1.55 -1.31 -1.36
CA PHE A 118 2.29 -0.26 -0.67
C PHE A 118 1.68 1.10 -1.00
N MET A 119 0.98 1.68 -0.03
CA MET A 119 0.28 2.96 -0.18
C MET A 119 1.21 4.13 0.12
N PHE A 120 1.45 4.98 -0.87
CA PHE A 120 2.24 6.22 -0.76
C PHE A 120 3.61 6.05 -0.06
N PRO A 121 4.45 5.11 -0.53
CA PRO A 121 5.75 4.81 0.09
C PRO A 121 6.63 6.07 0.22
N HIS A 122 7.11 6.42 1.41
CA HIS A 122 7.99 7.57 1.57
C HIS A 122 8.90 7.43 2.80
N SER A 123 10.17 7.78 2.66
CA SER A 123 11.21 7.68 3.71
C SER A 123 11.11 8.69 4.86
N GLY A 124 9.99 9.40 5.02
CA GLY A 124 9.91 10.62 5.82
C GLY A 124 10.72 11.84 5.29
N THR A 125 11.61 11.67 4.30
CA THR A 125 12.41 12.78 3.71
C THR A 125 12.07 13.11 2.26
N GLN A 126 11.98 14.39 1.90
CA GLN A 126 11.72 14.81 0.50
C GLN A 126 12.98 14.73 -0.38
N ARG A 127 13.75 13.64 -0.23
CA ARG A 127 14.99 13.41 -0.99
C ARG A 127 14.78 12.27 -1.98
N THR A 128 14.85 12.59 -3.27
CA THR A 128 14.58 11.64 -4.36
C THR A 128 15.44 10.37 -4.26
N HIS A 129 16.73 10.48 -3.95
CA HIS A 129 17.61 9.31 -3.85
C HIS A 129 17.22 8.39 -2.68
N VAL A 130 16.83 8.95 -1.53
CA VAL A 130 16.39 8.15 -0.37
C VAL A 130 15.09 7.42 -0.67
N ASN A 131 14.12 8.11 -1.30
CA ASN A 131 12.87 7.46 -1.68
C ASN A 131 13.07 6.42 -2.79
N ARG A 132 14.05 6.59 -3.68
CA ARG A 132 14.40 5.55 -4.66
C ARG A 132 15.04 4.32 -4.01
N GLU A 133 15.88 4.52 -3.00
CA GLU A 133 16.44 3.41 -2.20
C GLU A 133 15.34 2.65 -1.47
N LEU A 134 14.39 3.35 -0.85
CA LEU A 134 13.20 2.73 -0.24
C LEU A 134 12.48 1.83 -1.24
N ILE A 135 12.14 2.36 -2.42
CA ILE A 135 11.41 1.60 -3.44
C ILE A 135 12.22 0.39 -3.93
N SER A 136 13.53 0.58 -4.15
CA SER A 136 14.44 -0.50 -4.54
C SER A 136 14.47 -1.61 -3.49
N ARG A 137 14.68 -1.26 -2.22
CA ARG A 137 14.71 -2.21 -1.10
C ARG A 137 13.38 -2.92 -0.93
N TYR A 138 12.27 -2.20 -1.01
CA TYR A 138 10.94 -2.79 -0.98
C TYR A 138 10.74 -3.88 -2.04
N PHE A 139 11.12 -3.64 -3.30
CA PHE A 139 11.04 -4.68 -4.33
C PHE A 139 11.94 -5.86 -4.02
N SER A 140 13.15 -5.62 -3.51
CA SER A 140 14.06 -6.68 -3.11
C SER A 140 13.50 -7.54 -1.97
N THR A 141 12.95 -6.93 -0.91
CA THR A 141 12.51 -7.67 0.28
C THR A 141 11.11 -8.24 0.14
N SER A 142 10.25 -7.66 -0.70
CA SER A 142 8.90 -8.21 -0.94
C SER A 142 8.90 -9.53 -1.73
N LEU A 143 9.98 -9.84 -2.46
CA LEU A 143 10.17 -11.15 -3.12
C LEU A 143 10.05 -12.33 -2.16
N SER A 144 10.52 -12.19 -0.91
CA SER A 144 10.43 -13.25 0.09
C SER A 144 8.99 -13.55 0.52
N LEU A 145 8.08 -12.60 0.33
CA LEU A 145 6.67 -12.68 0.71
C LEU A 145 5.74 -12.88 -0.51
N ALA A 146 6.27 -12.79 -1.73
CA ALA A 146 5.50 -12.96 -2.96
C ALA A 146 5.22 -14.44 -3.25
N SER A 147 3.95 -14.81 -3.46
CA SER A 147 3.59 -16.05 -4.16
C SER A 147 4.03 -16.00 -5.63
N PRO A 148 4.12 -17.16 -6.34
CA PRO A 148 4.50 -17.16 -7.77
C PRO A 148 3.56 -16.33 -8.67
N THR A 149 2.33 -16.09 -8.25
CA THR A 149 1.31 -15.29 -8.94
C THR A 149 1.11 -13.92 -8.31
N CYS A 150 1.98 -13.53 -7.38
CA CYS A 150 1.84 -12.31 -6.61
C CYS A 150 1.80 -11.09 -7.53
N VAL A 151 0.88 -10.20 -7.21
CA VAL A 151 0.80 -8.87 -7.76
C VAL A 151 1.27 -7.88 -6.71
N VAL A 152 2.13 -6.96 -7.12
CA VAL A 152 2.57 -5.84 -6.31
C VAL A 152 1.88 -4.59 -6.80
N TRP A 153 1.24 -3.87 -5.88
CA TRP A 153 0.59 -2.61 -6.17
C TRP A 153 1.22 -1.49 -5.35
N VAL A 154 1.83 -0.53 -6.04
CA VAL A 154 2.33 0.70 -5.42
C VAL A 154 1.43 1.86 -5.83
N ALA A 155 0.83 2.55 -4.85
CA ALA A 155 0.02 3.73 -5.09
C ALA A 155 0.79 5.01 -4.76
N THR A 156 0.80 5.99 -5.67
CA THR A 156 1.39 7.32 -5.47
C THR A 156 0.52 8.39 -6.12
N THR A 157 0.96 9.65 -6.14
CA THR A 157 0.31 10.70 -6.95
C THR A 157 1.07 10.93 -8.26
N ASP A 158 0.37 11.27 -9.34
CA ASP A 158 0.98 11.66 -10.62
C ASP A 158 1.47 13.11 -10.57
N CYS A 159 2.51 13.35 -9.78
CA CYS A 159 3.17 14.64 -9.68
C CYS A 159 4.58 14.50 -9.11
N GLN A 160 5.35 15.59 -9.16
CA GLN A 160 6.62 15.65 -8.44
C GLN A 160 6.37 15.75 -6.92
N PRO A 161 7.24 15.14 -6.08
CA PRO A 161 8.45 14.40 -6.44
C PRO A 161 8.23 12.93 -6.81
N TYR A 162 7.01 12.40 -6.67
CA TYR A 162 6.68 10.98 -6.80
C TYR A 162 7.05 10.40 -8.17
N ASN A 163 6.84 11.16 -9.25
CA ASN A 163 7.23 10.73 -10.61
C ASN A 163 8.74 10.51 -10.74
N SER A 164 9.56 11.19 -9.93
CA SER A 164 11.02 11.02 -9.95
C SER A 164 11.50 9.75 -9.23
N TRP A 165 10.62 8.99 -8.58
CA TRP A 165 10.98 7.75 -7.90
C TRP A 165 11.13 6.56 -8.85
N ARG A 166 10.64 6.68 -10.09
CA ARG A 166 10.85 5.69 -11.16
C ARG A 166 10.52 4.25 -10.71
N ILE A 167 9.30 4.10 -10.16
CA ILE A 167 8.83 2.84 -9.58
C ILE A 167 8.90 1.69 -10.61
N PRO A 168 8.38 1.81 -11.85
CA PRO A 168 8.45 0.72 -12.82
C PRO A 168 9.89 0.30 -13.16
N GLU A 169 10.82 1.26 -13.29
CA GLU A 169 12.22 0.96 -13.59
C GLU A 169 12.92 0.28 -12.42
N SER A 170 12.63 0.69 -11.18
CA SER A 170 13.14 0.02 -9.97
C SER A 170 12.62 -1.42 -9.87
N ALA A 171 11.32 -1.61 -10.13
CA ALA A 171 10.68 -2.92 -10.13
C ALA A 171 11.32 -3.86 -11.16
N LYS A 172 11.59 -3.37 -12.37
CA LYS A 172 12.27 -4.11 -13.43
C LYS A 172 13.65 -4.63 -13.01
N GLY A 173 14.39 -3.84 -12.22
CA GLY A 173 15.68 -4.25 -11.67
C GLY A 173 15.60 -5.46 -10.73
N HIS A 174 14.42 -5.77 -10.20
CA HIS A 174 14.16 -6.87 -9.26
C HIS A 174 13.28 -7.98 -9.86
N GLY A 175 13.16 -8.02 -11.19
CA GLY A 175 12.41 -9.08 -11.89
C GLY A 175 10.91 -8.85 -11.97
N TYR A 176 10.42 -7.63 -11.68
CA TYR A 176 9.01 -7.29 -11.86
C TYR A 176 8.74 -6.59 -13.20
N GLU A 177 7.51 -6.70 -13.69
CA GLU A 177 7.03 -6.01 -14.90
C GLU A 177 5.70 -5.30 -14.63
N GLU A 178 5.53 -4.09 -15.19
CA GLU A 178 4.29 -3.32 -15.09
C GLU A 178 3.16 -3.94 -15.92
N VAL A 179 2.03 -4.17 -15.26
CA VAL A 179 0.80 -4.65 -15.88
C VAL A 179 -0.02 -3.45 -16.34
N LYS A 180 0.03 -3.16 -17.65
CA LYS A 180 -0.61 -1.97 -18.23
C LYS A 180 -2.13 -2.08 -18.37
N ASP A 181 -2.65 -3.30 -18.50
CA ASP A 181 -4.08 -3.56 -18.73
C ASP A 181 -4.86 -3.92 -17.45
N TRP A 182 -4.32 -3.63 -16.26
CA TRP A 182 -5.01 -3.91 -15.00
C TRP A 182 -6.19 -2.97 -14.82
N ARG A 183 -7.40 -3.48 -15.00
CA ARG A 183 -8.65 -2.74 -14.82
C ARG A 183 -9.20 -2.97 -13.41
N TRP A 184 -8.60 -2.27 -12.44
CA TRP A 184 -9.23 -2.05 -11.15
C TRP A 184 -9.03 -0.59 -10.80
N SER A 185 -10.12 0.16 -10.69
CA SER A 185 -10.04 1.57 -10.32
C SER A 185 -10.48 1.74 -8.86
N LEU A 186 -9.62 2.41 -8.09
CA LEU A 186 -9.93 2.91 -6.75
C LEU A 186 -11.31 3.61 -6.73
N ARG A 187 -11.70 4.25 -7.84
CA ARG A 187 -12.90 5.07 -7.94
C ARG A 187 -14.19 4.31 -8.28
N GLU A 188 -14.13 3.22 -9.05
CA GLU A 188 -15.34 2.56 -9.58
C GLU A 188 -15.71 1.29 -8.80
N GLU A 189 -14.74 0.57 -8.23
CA GLU A 189 -15.01 -0.79 -7.72
C GLU A 189 -15.09 -0.94 -6.18
N GLY A 190 -14.67 0.01 -5.35
CA GLY A 190 -14.62 -0.30 -3.91
C GLY A 190 -14.47 0.80 -2.87
N LEU A 191 -14.44 2.09 -3.21
CA LEU A 191 -14.07 3.14 -2.26
C LEU A 191 -15.09 4.28 -2.14
N LYS A 192 -16.38 3.98 -2.25
CA LYS A 192 -17.40 4.96 -1.84
C LYS A 192 -17.20 5.27 -0.36
N GLY A 193 -16.63 6.44 -0.04
CA GLY A 193 -16.37 6.90 1.33
C GLY A 193 -14.90 6.99 1.74
N TYR A 194 -13.94 6.49 0.94
CA TYR A 194 -12.52 6.70 1.23
C TYR A 194 -12.02 8.00 0.60
N GLU A 195 -11.43 8.85 1.43
CA GLU A 195 -10.64 10.00 0.98
C GLU A 195 -9.20 9.80 1.41
N HIS A 196 -8.26 9.93 0.48
CA HIS A 196 -6.84 9.91 0.83
C HIS A 196 -6.52 11.11 1.71
N VAL A 197 -6.12 10.85 2.96
CA VAL A 197 -5.72 11.89 3.92
C VAL A 197 -4.21 11.90 4.04
N THR A 198 -3.59 13.00 3.62
CA THR A 198 -2.18 13.27 3.91
C THR A 198 -2.01 13.50 5.40
N THR A 199 -0.83 13.20 5.91
CA THR A 199 -0.51 13.20 7.35
C THR A 199 -0.56 14.59 8.02
N LEU A 200 -0.93 15.63 7.27
CA LEU A 200 -0.98 17.02 7.73
C LEU A 200 -2.37 17.66 7.65
N GLY A 201 -3.44 16.92 7.31
CA GLY A 201 -4.72 17.55 7.01
C GLY A 201 -4.67 18.36 5.71
N GLU A 202 -5.78 19.02 5.36
CA GLU A 202 -6.05 19.61 4.03
C GLU A 202 -5.09 20.73 3.57
N GLU A 203 -4.06 21.08 4.33
CA GLU A 203 -3.11 22.15 4.03
C GLU A 203 -1.68 21.64 3.83
N ALA A 204 -1.37 20.99 2.71
CA ALA A 204 0.03 20.85 2.28
C ALA A 204 0.19 20.44 0.81
N TYR A 205 -0.29 21.26 -0.14
CA TYR A 205 0.42 21.32 -1.43
C TYR A 205 1.69 22.15 -1.21
N GLY A 206 2.72 21.49 -0.68
CA GLY A 206 4.01 22.10 -0.37
C GLY A 206 4.31 22.14 1.13
N GLY A 207 4.56 20.99 1.75
CA GLY A 207 5.00 20.98 3.14
C GLY A 207 5.19 19.56 3.67
N LYS A 208 6.44 19.26 4.03
CA LYS A 208 6.94 18.09 4.76
C LYS A 208 5.92 17.40 5.68
N GLY A 209 5.40 16.23 5.32
CA GLY A 209 4.66 15.39 6.27
C GLY A 209 3.92 14.23 5.63
N GLY A 210 4.64 13.12 5.45
CA GLY A 210 4.09 11.78 5.24
C GLY A 210 4.38 10.93 6.48
N ALA A 211 3.63 9.85 6.69
CA ALA A 211 3.99 8.83 7.68
C ALA A 211 5.44 8.42 7.46
N MET A 212 6.23 8.50 8.53
CA MET A 212 7.65 8.20 8.46
C MET A 212 7.79 6.68 8.34
N LEU A 213 8.69 6.23 7.45
CA LEU A 213 9.48 5.04 7.72
C LEU A 213 10.41 5.27 8.93
#